data_AF-A0A850PHT4-F1
#
_entry.id   AF-A0A850PHT4-F1
#
_cell.length_a   1.000
_cell.length_b   1.000
_cell.length_c   1.000
_cell.angle_alpha   90.00
_cell.angle_beta   90.00
_cell.angle_gamma   90.00
#
_symmetry.space_group_name_H-M   'P 1'
#
loop_
_entity.id
_entity.type
_entity.pdbx_description
1 polymer ?
#
loop_
_entity_poly.entity_id
_entity_poly.type
_entity_poly.pdbx_seq_one_letter_code
_entity_poly.pdbx_strand_id
1 'polypeptide(L)'
;MVNSDEALFVRDSRTDAVFAGNEDETEFGLHNYLGLPVHDADGNVVGTVCALDDTARDYSADEQQKLAQLRSDVEAIVRQNPGALS
;
A
#
# COMPACT_ATOMS: atom_id res chain seq x y z
N MET A 1 -8.35 -4.04 3.66
CA MET A 1 -8.97 -4.32 2.34
C MET A 1 -8.82 -3.08 1.48
N VAL A 2 -8.14 -3.20 0.33
CA VAL A 2 -7.95 -2.11 -0.64
C VAL A 2 -9.14 -2.16 -1.61
N ASN A 3 -10.30 -1.72 -1.14
CA ASN A 3 -11.46 -1.48 -2.00
C ASN A 3 -11.96 -0.04 -1.88
N SER A 4 -11.25 0.78 -1.10
CA SER A 4 -11.47 2.21 -1.00
C SER A 4 -10.37 2.88 -1.81
N ASP A 5 -10.71 3.88 -2.61
CA ASP A 5 -9.78 4.82 -3.27
C ASP A 5 -9.11 5.75 -2.24
N GLU A 6 -8.64 5.15 -1.14
CA GLU A 6 -8.10 5.83 0.02
C GLU A 6 -6.80 5.15 0.41
N ALA A 7 -5.84 5.96 0.83
CA ALA A 7 -4.61 5.45 1.42
C ALA A 7 -4.94 4.67 2.70
N LEU A 8 -4.32 3.51 2.87
CA LEU A 8 -4.42 2.71 4.08
C LEU A 8 -3.15 2.85 4.89
N PHE A 9 -3.26 3.39 6.09
CA PHE A 9 -2.16 3.46 7.05
C PHE A 9 -2.50 2.66 8.30
N VAL A 10 -1.65 1.69 8.61
CA VAL A 10 -1.68 0.90 9.84
C VAL A 10 -0.35 1.12 10.55
N ARG A 11 -0.39 1.85 11.66
CA ARG A 11 0.80 2.13 12.46
C ARG A 11 1.36 0.88 13.13
N ASP A 12 0.49 0.03 13.66
CA ASP A 12 0.84 -1.22 14.32
C ASP A 12 -0.36 -2.19 14.28
N SER A 13 -0.27 -3.22 13.43
CA SER A 13 -1.34 -4.20 13.19
C SER A 13 -1.77 -4.90 14.48
N ARG A 14 -0.84 -5.15 15.40
CA ARG A 14 -1.09 -5.82 16.68
C ARG A 14 -2.06 -5.06 17.57
N THR A 15 -2.17 -3.75 17.35
CA THR A 15 -3.06 -2.85 18.10
C THR A 15 -4.33 -2.49 17.33
N ASP A 16 -4.41 -2.90 16.07
CA ASP A 16 -5.53 -2.62 15.19
C ASP A 16 -6.53 -3.77 15.20
N ALA A 17 -7.79 -3.49 15.56
CA ALA A 17 -8.82 -4.52 15.69
C ALA A 17 -9.16 -5.25 14.37
N VAL A 18 -8.82 -4.67 13.22
CA VAL A 18 -9.07 -5.25 11.89
C VAL A 18 -7.85 -6.04 11.39
N PHE A 19 -6.64 -5.63 11.75
CA PHE A 19 -5.40 -6.20 11.23
C PHE A 19 -4.61 -7.08 12.22
N ALA A 20 -4.99 -7.09 13.50
CA ALA A 20 -4.32 -7.91 14.50
C ALA A 20 -4.39 -9.40 14.15
N GLY A 21 -3.22 -10.05 14.11
CA GLY A 21 -3.10 -11.47 13.80
C GLY A 21 -3.27 -11.80 12.32
N ASN A 22 -3.08 -10.84 11.40
CA ASN A 22 -3.05 -11.12 9.97
C ASN A 22 -1.84 -12.01 9.58
N GLU A 23 -1.87 -12.59 8.37
CA GLU A 23 -0.78 -13.45 7.87
C GLU A 23 0.55 -12.71 7.81
N ASP A 24 0.57 -11.42 7.42
CA ASP A 24 1.80 -10.61 7.39
C ASP A 24 2.45 -10.45 8.77
N GLU A 25 1.65 -10.25 9.82
CA GLU A 25 2.12 -10.19 11.21
C GLU A 25 2.64 -11.54 11.70
N THR A 26 1.87 -12.61 11.45
CA THR A 26 2.10 -13.91 12.06
C THR A 26 3.16 -14.74 11.33
N GLU A 27 3.30 -14.56 10.02
CA GLU A 27 4.25 -15.29 9.17
C GLU A 27 5.54 -14.49 8.93
N PHE A 28 5.45 -13.17 8.79
CA PHE A 28 6.58 -12.32 8.41
C PHE A 28 7.01 -11.30 9.47
N GLY A 29 6.26 -11.17 10.59
CA GLY A 29 6.57 -10.21 11.64
C GLY A 29 6.39 -8.75 11.21
N LEU A 30 5.62 -8.51 10.14
CA LEU A 30 5.40 -7.17 9.61
C LEU A 30 4.18 -6.56 10.29
N HIS A 31 4.37 -5.43 10.95
CA HIS A 31 3.36 -4.83 11.81
C HIS A 31 2.95 -3.43 11.36
N ASN A 32 3.73 -2.79 10.50
CA ASN A 32 3.47 -1.44 10.01
C ASN A 32 3.22 -1.48 8.50
N TYR A 33 2.22 -0.73 8.04
CA TYR A 33 1.82 -0.70 6.64
C TYR A 33 1.38 0.69 6.22
N LEU A 34 1.88 1.15 5.07
CA LEU A 34 1.35 2.29 4.34
C LEU A 34 1.13 1.89 2.89
N GLY A 35 -0.13 1.83 2.45
CA GLY A 35 -0.52 1.47 1.09
C GLY A 35 -1.24 2.61 0.39
N LEU A 36 -0.89 2.84 -0.87
CA LEU A 36 -1.55 3.79 -1.76
C LEU A 36 -2.19 3.03 -2.93
N PRO A 37 -3.48 3.28 -3.26
CA PRO A 37 -4.14 2.64 -4.39
C PRO A 37 -3.47 3.03 -5.71
N VAL A 38 -3.34 2.07 -6.62
CA VAL A 38 -2.82 2.25 -7.99
C VAL A 38 -4.00 2.24 -8.95
N HIS A 39 -4.07 3.26 -9.80
CA HIS A 39 -5.13 3.40 -10.79
C HIS A 39 -4.67 3.08 -12.21
N ASP A 40 -5.54 2.43 -12.97
CA ASP A 40 -5.37 2.26 -14.41
C ASP A 40 -5.67 3.55 -15.21
N ALA A 41 -5.83 3.43 -16.52
CA ALA A 41 -6.15 4.56 -17.40
C ALA A 41 -7.63 5.00 -17.28
N ASP A 42 -8.50 4.11 -16.85
CA ASP A 42 -9.94 4.33 -16.69
C ASP A 42 -10.28 4.83 -15.27
N GLY A 43 -9.29 4.88 -14.38
CA GLY A 43 -9.43 5.31 -12.99
C GLY A 43 -9.86 4.19 -12.03
N ASN A 44 -9.83 2.93 -12.47
CA ASN A 44 -10.12 1.81 -11.60
C ASN A 44 -8.92 1.50 -10.70
N VAL A 45 -9.18 1.16 -9.44
CA VAL A 45 -8.16 0.62 -8.54
C VAL A 45 -7.80 -0.79 -8.99
N VAL A 46 -6.55 -1.00 -9.40
CA VAL A 46 -6.04 -2.29 -9.89
C VAL A 46 -5.03 -2.94 -8.95
N GLY A 47 -4.65 -2.24 -7.87
CA GLY A 47 -3.72 -2.76 -6.87
C GLY A 47 -3.23 -1.67 -5.91
N THR A 48 -2.09 -1.91 -5.26
CA THR A 48 -1.45 -0.96 -4.36
C THR A 48 0.06 -0.94 -4.48
N VAL A 49 0.65 0.24 -4.29
CA VAL A 49 2.05 0.37 -3.87
C VAL A 49 2.07 0.56 -2.36
N CYS A 50 2.89 -0.22 -1.66
CA CYS A 50 2.95 -0.16 -0.20
C CYS A 50 4.38 -0.24 0.35
N ALA A 51 4.54 0.32 1.54
CA ALA A 51 5.70 0.11 2.41
C ALA A 51 5.27 -0.73 3.60
N LEU A 52 6.08 -1.72 3.97
CA LEU A 52 5.91 -2.54 5.16
C LEU A 52 7.16 -2.45 6.03
N ASP A 53 6.98 -2.54 7.35
CA ASP A 53 8.05 -2.47 8.34
C ASP A 53 7.75 -3.43 9.51
N ASP A 54 8.79 -4.00 10.11
CA ASP A 54 8.69 -4.87 11.30
C ASP A 54 8.54 -4.06 12.58
N THR A 55 8.74 -2.74 12.50
CA THR A 55 8.67 -1.82 13.62
C THR A 55 7.49 -0.86 13.48
N ALA A 56 6.74 -0.70 14.57
CA ALA A 56 5.66 0.28 14.64
C ALA A 56 6.20 1.71 14.53
N ARG A 57 5.80 2.43 13.48
CA ARG A 57 6.29 3.80 13.24
C ARG A 57 5.31 4.66 12.45
N ASP A 58 5.57 5.96 12.49
CA ASP A 58 4.93 6.93 11.60
C ASP A 58 5.84 7.17 10.38
N TYR A 59 5.25 7.58 9.26
CA TYR A 59 5.97 8.00 8.06
C TYR A 59 6.02 9.53 7.98
N SER A 60 7.21 10.07 7.79
CA SER A 60 7.41 11.49 7.52
C SER A 60 6.77 11.92 6.19
N ALA A 61 6.53 13.22 6.03
CA ALA A 61 6.00 13.76 4.78
C ALA A 61 6.90 13.42 3.57
N ASP A 62 8.22 13.44 3.75
CA ASP A 62 9.17 13.08 2.69
C ASP A 62 9.08 11.61 2.29
N GLU A 63 8.86 10.70 3.26
CA GLU A 63 8.67 9.27 2.98
C GLU A 63 7.34 9.02 2.26
N GLN A 64 6.26 9.68 2.70
CA GLN A 64 4.97 9.61 2.03
C GLN A 64 5.07 10.13 0.59
N GLN A 65 5.81 11.22 0.36
CA GLN A 65 6.03 11.77 -0.97
C GLN A 65 6.81 10.81 -1.88
N LYS A 66 7.82 10.13 -1.35
CA LYS A 66 8.57 9.11 -2.11
C LYS A 66 7.68 7.94 -2.51
N LEU A 67 6.84 7.45 -1.60
CA LEU A 67 5.90 6.37 -1.89
C LEU A 67 4.85 6.81 -2.93
N ALA A 68 4.37 8.05 -2.83
CA ALA A 68 3.46 8.64 -3.81
C ALA A 68 4.11 8.76 -5.21
N GLN A 69 5.39 9.12 -5.28
CA GLN A 69 6.13 9.15 -6.53
C GLN A 69 6.26 7.74 -7.13
N LEU A 70 6.61 6.74 -6.31
CA LEU A 70 6.67 5.36 -6.76
C LEU A 70 5.32 4.86 -7.29
N ARG A 71 4.21 5.19 -6.59
CA ARG A 71 2.86 4.92 -7.10
C ARG A 71 2.66 5.55 -8.49
N SER A 72 3.00 6.83 -8.66
CA SER A 72 2.84 7.51 -9.96
C SER A 72 3.65 6.84 -11.08
N ASP A 73 4.85 6.36 -10.78
CA ASP A 73 5.68 5.65 -11.75
C ASP A 73 5.05 4.29 -12.13
N VAL A 74 4.49 3.57 -11.15
CA VAL A 74 3.75 2.32 -11.39
C VAL A 74 2.48 2.56 -12.22
N GLU A 75 1.68 3.58 -11.90
CA GLU A 75 0.51 3.95 -12.69
C GLU A 75 0.88 4.26 -14.14
N ALA A 76 2.01 4.96 -14.36
CA ALA A 76 2.48 5.25 -15.72
C ALA A 76 2.80 3.97 -16.51
N ILE A 77 3.35 2.93 -15.86
CA ILE A 77 3.63 1.63 -16.48
C ILE A 77 2.35 0.86 -16.77
N VAL A 78 1.43 0.80 -15.79
CA VAL A 78 0.12 0.13 -15.91
C VAL A 78 -0.68 0.70 -17.08
N ARG A 79 -0.74 2.04 -17.20
CA ARG A 79 -1.43 2.71 -18.31
C ARG A 79 -0.84 2.39 -19.68
N GLN A 80 0.46 2.13 -19.76
CA GLN A 80 1.14 1.81 -21.02
C GLN A 80 1.00 0.32 -21.40
N ASN A 81 0.71 -0.56 -20.45
CA ASN A 81 0.64 -2.01 -20.65
C ASN A 81 -0.59 -2.61 -19.96
N PRO A 82 -1.80 -2.43 -20.52
CA PRO A 82 -3.03 -2.96 -19.94
C PRO A 82 -3.07 -4.50 -19.81
N GLY A 83 -2.17 -5.22 -20.49
CA GLY A 83 -1.98 -6.68 -20.35
C GLY A 83 -0.93 -7.11 -19.30
N ALA A 84 -0.31 -6.18 -18.56
CA ALA A 84 0.68 -6.53 -17.52
C ALA A 84 0.05 -7.09 -16.24
N LEU A 85 -1.27 -7.00 -16.11
CA LEU A 85 -2.06 -7.43 -14.96
C LEU A 85 -2.90 -8.70 -15.24
N SER A 86 -2.76 -9.28 -16.44
CA SER A 86 -3.46 -10.49 -16.91
C SER A 86 -2.55 -11.70 -16.98
#